data_AF-A0A2A5YHV9-F1
#
_entry.id   AF-A0A2A5YHV9-F1
#
_cell.length_a   1.000
_cell.length_b   1.000
_cell.length_c   1.000
_cell.angle_alpha   90.00
_cell.angle_beta   90.00
_cell.angle_gamma   90.00
#
_symmetry.space_group_name_H-M   'P 1'
#
loop_
_entity.id
_entity.type
_entity.pdbx_description
1 polymer ?
#
loop_
_entity_poly.entity_id
_entity_poly.type
_entity_poly.pdbx_seq_one_letter_code
_entity_poly.pdbx_strand_id
1 'polypeptide(L)'
;MTGKAVIFEAMPTGDAQRIWDGGPDAYGNPPERAVSDGSGLPCRHCLQMIADGKPYLIIAYRPFESITPYAETGPVFLHADPCQRAESSGELPQSLDSPSYLVRGYSDDQRIVYGTGSVVARVDVSRYAGALFANPAVAFVDVRSASNNCFQCRILADDQMDIMPGQAARTGIKPGAQISVPYRHKAQST
;
A
#
# COMPACT_ATOMS: atom_id res chain seq x y z
N MET A 1 -4.39 -3.34 -26.57
CA MET A 1 -4.00 -2.18 -25.75
C MET A 1 -2.86 -2.62 -24.85
N THR A 2 -1.65 -2.19 -25.17
CA THR A 2 -0.44 -2.51 -24.39
C THR A 2 -0.41 -1.53 -23.22
N GLY A 3 -0.53 -2.02 -21.98
CA GLY A 3 -0.48 -1.19 -20.77
C GLY A 3 0.93 -0.59 -20.56
N LYS A 4 1.03 0.42 -19.70
CA LYS A 4 2.34 0.97 -19.29
C LYS A 4 3.16 -0.09 -18.55
N ALA A 5 4.49 0.01 -18.63
CA ALA A 5 5.36 -0.70 -17.72
C ALA A 5 5.10 -0.20 -16.28
N VAL A 6 5.29 -1.09 -15.30
CA VAL A 6 4.93 -0.83 -13.91
C VAL A 6 6.08 -1.18 -12.99
N ILE A 7 6.13 -0.51 -11.84
CA ILE A 7 7.11 -0.74 -10.79
C ILE A 7 6.39 -1.03 -9.47
N PHE A 8 6.75 -2.12 -8.80
CA PHE A 8 6.28 -2.47 -7.48
C PHE A 8 7.13 -1.81 -6.39
N GLU A 9 6.47 -1.21 -5.41
CA GLU A 9 7.08 -0.54 -4.28
C GLU A 9 6.65 -1.16 -2.95
N ALA A 10 7.65 -1.50 -2.15
CA ALA A 10 7.47 -1.93 -0.77
C ALA A 10 7.16 -0.74 0.16
N MET A 11 6.72 -1.07 1.38
CA MET A 11 6.66 -0.11 2.49
C MET A 11 7.96 0.70 2.58
N PRO A 12 7.89 2.03 2.76
CA PRO A 12 9.08 2.86 2.94
C PRO A 12 9.88 2.46 4.18
N THR A 13 11.21 2.48 4.08
CA THR A 13 12.09 2.16 5.23
C THR A 13 11.83 3.05 6.44
N GLY A 14 11.49 4.34 6.23
CA GLY A 14 11.15 5.24 7.33
C GLY A 14 9.93 4.77 8.14
N ASP A 15 8.94 4.17 7.48
CA ASP A 15 7.75 3.63 8.17
C ASP A 15 8.11 2.38 8.97
N ALA A 16 8.85 1.44 8.36
CA ALA A 16 9.31 0.23 9.03
C ALA A 16 10.23 0.53 10.22
N GLN A 17 11.16 1.49 10.07
CA GLN A 17 12.09 1.90 11.11
C GLN A 17 11.36 2.44 12.34
N ARG A 18 10.36 3.30 12.17
CA ARG A 18 9.56 3.79 13.31
C ARG A 18 8.92 2.65 14.10
N ILE A 19 8.47 1.60 13.42
CA ILE A 19 7.85 0.42 14.06
C ILE A 19 8.91 -0.40 14.80
N TRP A 20 10.08 -0.65 14.19
CA TRP A 20 11.18 -1.33 14.86
C TRP A 20 11.71 -0.57 16.08
N ASP A 21 11.66 0.77 16.05
CA ASP A 21 12.03 1.64 17.17
C ASP A 21 10.96 1.69 18.29
N GLY A 22 9.88 0.91 18.17
CA GLY A 22 8.80 0.84 19.16
C GLY A 22 7.76 1.95 19.03
N GLY A 23 7.75 2.69 17.92
CA GLY A 23 6.72 3.68 17.60
C GLY A 23 5.34 3.05 17.37
N PRO A 24 4.27 3.85 17.52
CA PRO A 24 2.91 3.34 17.38
C PRO A 24 2.53 3.09 15.91
N ASP A 25 1.55 2.22 15.71
CA ASP A 25 0.91 1.97 14.42
C ASP A 25 -0.05 3.11 14.00
N ALA A 26 -0.75 2.92 12.87
CA ALA A 26 -1.65 3.96 12.32
C ALA A 26 -2.82 4.34 13.25
N TYR A 27 -3.13 3.53 14.26
CA TYR A 27 -4.17 3.77 15.26
C TYR A 27 -3.61 4.23 16.62
N GLY A 28 -2.30 4.38 16.75
CA GLY A 28 -1.67 4.79 18.01
C GLY A 28 -1.31 3.61 18.93
N ASN A 29 -1.47 2.37 18.48
CA ASN A 29 -1.21 1.18 19.30
C ASN A 29 0.25 0.73 19.16
N PRO A 30 0.83 0.10 20.20
CA PRO A 30 2.13 -0.54 20.04
C PRO A 30 2.06 -1.72 19.05
N PRO A 31 3.14 -2.01 18.29
CA PRO A 31 3.20 -3.18 17.43
C PRO A 31 3.02 -4.48 18.23
N GLU A 32 2.15 -5.37 17.77
CA GLU A 32 2.05 -6.70 18.37
C GLU A 32 3.21 -7.56 17.88
N ARG A 33 3.72 -8.44 18.74
CA ARG A 33 4.83 -9.35 18.42
C ARG A 33 4.38 -10.80 18.50
N ALA A 34 4.75 -11.58 17.49
CA ALA A 34 4.45 -13.00 17.43
C ALA A 34 5.61 -13.77 16.77
N VAL A 35 5.50 -15.10 16.72
CA VAL A 35 6.44 -16.00 16.03
C VAL A 35 5.68 -16.66 14.89
N SER A 36 6.25 -16.66 13.69
CA SER A 36 5.64 -17.29 12.52
C SER A 36 5.60 -18.80 12.70
N ASP A 37 4.48 -19.41 12.32
CA ASP A 37 4.25 -20.86 12.22
C ASP A 37 4.48 -21.39 10.80
N GLY A 38 5.08 -20.58 9.92
CA GLY A 38 5.30 -20.91 8.52
C GLY A 38 4.08 -20.74 7.61
N SER A 39 2.97 -20.14 8.08
CA SER A 39 1.73 -19.93 7.32
C SER A 39 1.82 -18.95 6.13
N GLY A 40 3.02 -18.55 5.70
CA GLY A 40 3.21 -17.64 4.56
C GLY A 40 2.81 -16.20 4.87
N LEU A 41 3.45 -15.62 5.90
CA LEU A 41 3.24 -14.22 6.31
C LEU A 41 4.13 -13.29 5.49
N PRO A 42 3.60 -12.44 4.59
CA PRO A 42 4.47 -11.60 3.77
C PRO A 42 4.98 -10.38 4.54
N CYS A 43 6.29 -10.15 4.58
CA CYS A 43 6.84 -8.91 5.11
C CYS A 43 6.61 -7.77 4.11
N ARG A 44 6.03 -6.65 4.57
CA ARG A 44 5.71 -5.51 3.69
C ARG A 44 6.89 -4.61 3.33
N HIS A 45 8.04 -4.83 3.95
CA HIS A 45 9.26 -4.04 3.70
C HIS A 45 10.22 -4.73 2.72
N CYS A 46 10.54 -6.01 2.93
CA CYS A 46 11.38 -6.78 2.00
C CYS A 46 10.60 -7.50 0.90
N LEU A 47 9.26 -7.52 0.98
CA LEU A 47 8.38 -8.24 0.04
C LEU A 47 8.72 -9.74 -0.11
N GLN A 48 9.20 -10.34 0.98
CA GLN A 48 9.49 -11.77 1.12
C GLN A 48 8.58 -12.40 2.17
N MET A 49 8.48 -13.72 2.17
CA MET A 49 7.78 -14.44 3.24
C MET A 49 8.62 -14.50 4.50
N ILE A 50 7.98 -14.28 5.65
CA ILE A 50 8.59 -14.50 6.96
C ILE A 50 8.62 -16.02 7.20
N ALA A 51 9.81 -16.55 7.45
CA ALA A 51 10.02 -17.98 7.62
C ALA A 51 9.49 -18.50 8.97
N ASP A 52 9.20 -19.79 9.03
CA ASP A 52 8.81 -20.51 10.25
C ASP A 52 9.81 -20.28 11.40
N GLY A 53 9.28 -20.15 12.61
CA GLY A 53 10.05 -19.87 13.82
C GLY A 53 10.66 -18.45 13.89
N LYS A 54 10.46 -17.58 12.89
CA LYS A 54 10.97 -16.21 12.92
C LYS A 54 10.01 -15.25 13.64
N PRO A 55 10.53 -14.34 14.48
CA PRO A 55 9.70 -13.33 15.11
C PRO A 55 9.25 -12.28 14.08
N TYR A 56 8.03 -11.79 14.24
CA TYR A 56 7.44 -10.77 13.39
C TYR A 56 6.58 -9.79 14.17
N LEU A 57 6.26 -8.67 13.52
CA LEU A 57 5.40 -7.63 14.04
C LEU A 57 4.09 -7.56 13.24
N ILE A 58 3.00 -7.26 13.93
CA ILE A 58 1.68 -6.99 13.37
C ILE A 58 1.32 -5.54 13.70
N ILE A 59 0.92 -4.78 12.67
CA ILE A 59 0.57 -3.37 12.82
C ILE A 59 -0.67 -3.03 11.99
N ALA A 60 -1.48 -2.08 12.45
CA ALA A 60 -2.40 -1.37 11.56
C ALA A 60 -1.59 -0.41 10.67
N TYR A 61 -1.58 -0.64 9.36
CA TYR A 61 -0.82 0.18 8.42
C TYR A 61 -1.73 0.92 7.44
N ARG A 62 -1.41 2.20 7.26
CA ARG A 62 -2.10 3.14 6.37
C ARG A 62 -1.08 3.69 5.36
N PRO A 63 -1.03 3.20 4.12
CA PRO A 63 -0.11 3.67 3.08
C PRO A 63 -0.56 5.01 2.45
N PHE A 64 -1.04 5.94 3.27
CA PHE A 64 -1.59 7.22 2.85
C PHE A 64 -1.11 8.33 3.76
N GLU A 65 -0.76 9.46 3.16
CA GLU A 65 -0.20 10.62 3.86
C GLU A 65 -1.28 11.33 4.68
N SER A 66 -2.49 11.42 4.11
CA SER A 66 -3.61 12.13 4.72
C SER A 66 -4.64 11.17 5.32
N ILE A 67 -5.28 11.60 6.42
CA ILE A 67 -6.40 10.88 7.01
C ILE A 67 -7.68 11.30 6.28
N THR A 68 -8.13 10.47 5.36
CA THR A 68 -9.32 10.70 4.54
C THR A 68 -10.25 9.48 4.59
N PRO A 69 -11.51 9.58 4.15
CA PRO A 69 -12.40 8.42 4.03
C PRO A 69 -11.87 7.32 3.08
N TYR A 70 -10.88 7.63 2.25
CA TYR A 70 -10.26 6.71 1.30
C TYR A 70 -8.92 6.16 1.80
N ALA A 71 -8.44 6.63 2.95
CA ALA A 71 -7.17 6.24 3.53
C ALA A 71 -7.26 4.86 4.20
N GLU A 72 -7.40 3.84 3.36
CA GLU A 72 -7.63 2.47 3.78
C GLU A 72 -6.49 1.94 4.64
N THR A 73 -6.85 1.46 5.82
CA THR A 73 -5.95 0.94 6.84
C THR A 73 -6.28 -0.53 7.09
N GLY A 74 -5.27 -1.36 7.32
CA GLY A 74 -5.46 -2.79 7.63
C GLY A 74 -4.21 -3.43 8.22
N PRO A 75 -4.31 -4.68 8.70
CA PRO A 75 -3.18 -5.37 9.30
C PRO A 75 -2.14 -5.72 8.25
N VAL A 76 -0.87 -5.47 8.56
CA VAL A 76 0.29 -5.91 7.77
C VAL A 76 1.35 -6.50 8.69
N PHE A 77 2.26 -7.27 8.10
CA PHE A 77 3.35 -7.94 8.81
C PHE A 77 4.72 -7.38 8.41
N LEU A 78 5.63 -7.34 9.38
CA LEU A 78 7.05 -7.03 9.21
C LEU A 78 7.89 -8.06 9.95
N HIS A 79 9.11 -8.32 9.50
CA HIS A 79 10.09 -8.98 10.36
C HIS A 79 10.25 -8.18 11.67
N ALA A 80 10.44 -8.86 12.80
CA ALA A 80 10.69 -8.16 14.06
C ALA A 80 12.08 -7.51 14.09
N ASP A 81 13.06 -8.14 13.44
CA ASP A 81 14.38 -7.55 13.23
C ASP A 81 14.39 -6.76 11.92
N PRO A 82 15.14 -5.65 11.83
CA PRO A 82 15.29 -4.89 10.60
C PRO A 82 15.75 -5.76 9.43
N CYS A 83 15.05 -5.64 8.29
CA CYS A 83 15.41 -6.28 7.03
C CYS A 83 15.75 -5.25 5.96
N GLN A 84 16.41 -5.69 4.88
CA GLN A 84 16.65 -4.84 3.72
C GLN A 84 15.34 -4.64 2.94
N ARG A 85 15.04 -3.39 2.56
CA ARG A 85 13.87 -3.08 1.75
C ARG A 85 13.98 -3.76 0.40
N ALA A 86 12.87 -4.25 -0.14
CA ALA A 86 12.83 -4.66 -1.54
C ALA A 86 13.20 -3.47 -2.44
N GLU A 87 14.01 -3.74 -3.47
CA GLU A 87 14.24 -2.78 -4.52
C GLU A 87 12.95 -2.57 -5.32
N SER A 88 12.70 -1.32 -5.71
CA SER A 88 11.59 -1.02 -6.59
C SER A 88 11.91 -1.60 -7.98
N SER A 89 11.08 -2.51 -8.48
CA SER A 89 11.31 -3.19 -9.76
C SER A 89 10.00 -3.55 -10.47
N GLY A 90 10.05 -3.85 -11.77
CA GLY A 90 8.90 -4.36 -12.51
C GLY A 90 8.60 -5.85 -12.29
N GLU A 91 9.41 -6.53 -11.49
CA GLU A 91 9.23 -7.96 -11.19
C GLU A 91 8.12 -8.14 -10.15
N LEU A 92 7.28 -9.17 -10.37
CA LEU A 92 6.20 -9.48 -9.44
C LEU A 92 6.80 -9.93 -8.09
N PRO A 93 6.49 -9.26 -6.96
CA PRO A 93 7.11 -9.59 -5.68
C PRO A 93 6.82 -11.01 -5.20
N GLN A 94 7.79 -11.66 -4.56
CA GLN A 94 7.66 -13.01 -4.02
C GLN A 94 6.58 -13.10 -2.93
N SER A 95 6.36 -12.03 -2.16
CA SER A 95 5.27 -11.93 -1.19
C SER A 95 3.87 -12.05 -1.81
N LEU A 96 3.72 -11.81 -3.11
CA LEU A 96 2.46 -11.97 -3.80
C LEU A 96 2.25 -13.45 -4.19
N ASP A 97 2.00 -14.34 -3.23
CA ASP A 97 1.88 -15.80 -3.47
C ASP A 97 0.43 -16.35 -3.54
N SER A 98 -0.58 -15.50 -3.35
CA SER A 98 -2.00 -15.86 -3.46
C SER A 98 -2.45 -15.95 -4.93
N PRO A 99 -3.50 -16.73 -5.26
CA PRO A 99 -3.97 -16.90 -6.64
C PRO A 99 -4.54 -15.62 -7.26
N SER A 100 -5.04 -14.70 -6.44
CA SER A 100 -5.61 -13.43 -6.89
C SER A 100 -5.43 -12.31 -5.86
N TYR A 101 -5.47 -11.08 -6.36
CA TYR A 101 -5.32 -9.85 -5.59
C TYR A 101 -6.37 -8.83 -5.98
N LEU A 102 -6.80 -8.03 -5.01
CA LEU A 102 -7.55 -6.82 -5.29
C LEU A 102 -6.56 -5.74 -5.76
N VAL A 103 -6.79 -5.21 -6.95
CA VAL A 103 -6.02 -4.13 -7.54
C VAL A 103 -6.92 -2.90 -7.65
N ARG A 104 -6.44 -1.73 -7.21
CA ARG A 104 -7.24 -0.50 -7.21
C ARG A 104 -6.38 0.72 -7.52
N GLY A 105 -6.86 1.58 -8.42
CA GLY A 105 -6.23 2.85 -8.77
C GLY A 105 -6.68 4.00 -7.88
N TYR A 106 -5.73 4.89 -7.59
CA TYR A 106 -5.93 6.09 -6.80
C TYR A 106 -5.40 7.32 -7.53
N SER A 107 -6.02 8.47 -7.31
CA SER A 107 -5.59 9.77 -7.82
C SER A 107 -4.46 10.38 -6.97
N ASP A 108 -3.94 11.51 -7.45
CA ASP A 108 -2.90 12.29 -6.78
C ASP A 108 -3.33 12.78 -5.39
N ASP A 109 -4.61 13.11 -5.22
CA ASP A 109 -5.23 13.46 -3.95
C ASP A 109 -5.58 12.24 -3.06
N GLN A 110 -5.04 11.05 -3.39
CA GLN A 110 -5.17 9.80 -2.64
C GLN A 110 -6.62 9.32 -2.49
N ARG A 111 -7.46 9.56 -3.51
CA ARG A 111 -8.84 9.06 -3.57
C ARG A 111 -8.95 7.88 -4.52
N ILE A 112 -9.91 6.99 -4.26
CA ILE A 112 -10.19 5.88 -5.17
C ILE A 112 -10.71 6.43 -6.50
N VAL A 113 -10.07 6.04 -7.61
CA VAL A 113 -10.62 6.26 -8.94
C VAL A 113 -11.64 5.15 -9.19
N TYR A 114 -12.93 5.46 -9.05
CA TYR A 114 -13.99 4.48 -9.19
C TYR A 114 -13.99 3.83 -10.59
N GLY A 115 -14.31 2.53 -10.63
CA GLY A 115 -14.23 1.70 -11.83
C GLY A 115 -12.87 1.02 -12.04
N THR A 116 -11.85 1.35 -11.25
CA THR A 116 -10.53 0.70 -11.32
C THR A 116 -10.35 -0.49 -10.38
N GLY A 117 -11.21 -0.63 -9.37
CA GLY A 117 -11.11 -1.71 -8.38
C GLY A 117 -11.55 -3.04 -8.97
N SER A 118 -10.67 -4.05 -8.97
CA SER A 118 -11.00 -5.40 -9.45
C SER A 118 -10.19 -6.49 -8.75
N VAL A 119 -10.76 -7.69 -8.62
CA VAL A 119 -10.01 -8.89 -8.22
C VAL A 119 -9.38 -9.50 -9.46
N VAL A 120 -8.07 -9.56 -9.47
CA VAL A 120 -7.24 -9.93 -10.63
C VAL A 120 -6.42 -11.17 -10.29
N ALA A 121 -6.31 -12.10 -11.23
CA ALA A 121 -5.42 -13.25 -11.08
C ALA A 121 -3.97 -12.77 -10.89
N ARG A 122 -3.19 -13.45 -10.05
CA ARG A 122 -1.78 -13.10 -9.75
C ARG A 122 -0.96 -12.80 -11.01
N VAL A 123 -1.10 -13.63 -12.03
CA VAL A 123 -0.38 -13.54 -13.30
C VAL A 123 -0.76 -12.31 -14.15
N ASP A 124 -1.92 -11.71 -13.87
CA ASP A 124 -2.45 -10.55 -14.60
C ASP A 124 -2.23 -9.22 -13.87
N VAL A 125 -1.73 -9.22 -12.63
CA VAL A 125 -1.62 -8.01 -11.79
C VAL A 125 -0.84 -6.90 -12.51
N SER A 126 0.37 -7.19 -13.02
CA SER A 126 1.20 -6.19 -13.71
C SER A 126 0.51 -5.64 -14.97
N ARG A 127 -0.12 -6.53 -15.76
CA ARG A 127 -0.83 -6.16 -16.99
C ARG A 127 -2.04 -5.27 -16.69
N TYR A 128 -2.83 -5.63 -15.68
CA TYR A 128 -4.02 -4.88 -15.30
C TYR A 128 -3.64 -3.50 -14.74
N ALA A 129 -2.67 -3.44 -13.82
CA ALA A 129 -2.16 -2.18 -13.29
C ALA A 129 -1.62 -1.27 -14.39
N GLY A 130 -0.82 -1.82 -15.33
CA GLY A 130 -0.32 -1.09 -16.49
C GLY A 130 -1.42 -0.50 -17.38
N ALA A 131 -2.55 -1.19 -17.52
CA ALA A 131 -3.71 -0.69 -18.24
C ALA A 131 -4.46 0.41 -17.48
N LEU A 132 -4.50 0.37 -16.15
CA LEU A 132 -5.14 1.42 -15.33
C LEU A 132 -4.46 2.79 -15.52
N PHE A 133 -3.14 2.80 -15.71
CA PHE A 133 -2.38 4.04 -15.97
C PHE A 133 -2.64 4.68 -17.34
N ALA A 134 -3.44 4.05 -18.22
CA ALA A 134 -3.97 4.74 -19.40
C ALA A 134 -5.02 5.81 -19.03
N ASN A 135 -5.63 5.71 -17.84
CA ASN A 135 -6.46 6.76 -17.28
C ASN A 135 -5.57 7.78 -16.55
N PRO A 136 -5.45 9.03 -17.04
CA PRO A 136 -4.59 10.04 -16.43
C PRO A 136 -5.01 10.44 -15.00
N ALA A 137 -6.22 10.08 -14.55
CA ALA A 137 -6.64 10.28 -13.17
C ALA A 137 -6.02 9.27 -12.18
N VAL A 138 -5.40 8.19 -12.67
CA VAL A 138 -4.74 7.18 -11.82
C VAL A 138 -3.27 7.58 -11.64
N ALA A 139 -2.93 8.06 -10.43
CA ALA A 139 -1.58 8.42 -10.04
C ALA A 139 -0.77 7.21 -9.54
N PHE A 140 -1.42 6.29 -8.81
CA PHE A 140 -0.80 5.05 -8.34
C PHE A 140 -1.86 3.95 -8.18
N VAL A 141 -1.40 2.71 -8.00
CA VAL A 141 -2.25 1.55 -7.81
C VAL A 141 -1.81 0.82 -6.54
N ASP A 142 -2.72 0.48 -5.63
CA ASP A 142 -2.39 -0.42 -4.53
C ASP A 142 -2.81 -1.85 -4.86
N VAL A 143 -1.94 -2.81 -4.52
CA VAL A 143 -2.26 -4.24 -4.48
C VAL A 143 -2.66 -4.61 -3.06
N ARG A 144 -3.82 -5.26 -2.94
CA ARG A 144 -4.42 -5.67 -1.67
C ARG A 144 -4.81 -7.14 -1.71
N SER A 145 -4.87 -7.80 -0.56
CA SER A 145 -5.42 -9.16 -0.50
C SER A 145 -6.88 -9.15 -0.99
N ALA A 146 -7.25 -10.10 -1.85
CA ALA A 146 -8.57 -10.12 -2.45
C ALA A 146 -9.69 -10.32 -1.43
N SER A 147 -9.47 -11.18 -0.44
CA SER A 147 -10.45 -11.53 0.59
C SER A 147 -10.48 -10.58 1.79
N ASN A 148 -9.34 -9.98 2.14
CA ASN A 148 -9.16 -9.27 3.40
C ASN A 148 -8.78 -7.79 3.24
N ASN A 149 -8.61 -7.30 2.01
CA ASN A 149 -8.27 -5.91 1.68
C ASN A 149 -6.95 -5.38 2.29
N CYS A 150 -6.12 -6.23 2.88
CA CYS A 150 -4.84 -5.85 3.48
C CYS A 150 -3.85 -5.41 2.41
N PHE A 151 -3.16 -4.30 2.64
CA PHE A 151 -2.11 -3.80 1.76
C PHE A 151 -0.99 -4.84 1.54
N GLN A 152 -0.56 -4.99 0.28
CA GLN A 152 0.55 -5.85 -0.10
C GLN A 152 1.74 -5.00 -0.55
N CYS A 153 1.54 -4.17 -1.57
CA CYS A 153 2.52 -3.25 -2.13
C CYS A 153 1.80 -2.16 -2.95
N ARG A 154 2.55 -1.12 -3.29
CA ARG A 154 2.11 -0.07 -4.23
C ARG A 154 2.71 -0.35 -5.61
N ILE A 155 2.03 0.09 -6.65
CA ILE A 155 2.50 0.07 -8.03
C ILE A 155 2.48 1.50 -8.56
N LEU A 156 3.58 1.89 -9.20
CA LEU A 156 3.73 3.12 -9.99
C LEU A 156 3.87 2.79 -11.47
N ALA A 157 3.61 3.77 -12.34
CA ALA A 157 4.03 3.66 -13.73
C ALA A 157 5.55 3.86 -13.83
N ASP A 158 6.21 3.09 -14.70
CA ASP A 158 7.68 3.12 -14.86
C ASP A 158 8.20 4.51 -15.25
N ASP A 159 7.45 5.25 -16.06
CA ASP A 159 7.77 6.62 -16.49
C ASP A 159 7.59 7.69 -15.40
N GLN A 160 7.08 7.32 -14.22
CA GLN A 160 6.95 8.22 -13.06
C GLN A 160 8.15 8.13 -12.10
N MET A 161 9.08 7.19 -12.29
CA MET A 161 10.28 7.08 -11.44
C MET A 161 11.24 8.27 -11.64
N ASP A 162 11.23 8.90 -12.82
CA ASP A 162 12.06 10.08 -13.13
C ASP A 162 11.56 11.39 -12.48
N ILE A 163 10.37 11.41 -11.87
CA ILE A 163 9.72 12.64 -11.35
C ILE A 163 9.63 12.67 -9.81
N MET A 164 10.03 11.62 -9.09
CA MET A 164 10.01 11.62 -7.62
C MET A 164 11.34 12.15 -7.07
N PRO A 165 11.43 13.43 -6.64
CA PRO A 165 12.59 13.86 -5.85
C PRO A 165 12.62 13.04 -4.56
N GLY A 166 13.81 12.53 -4.25
CA GLY A 166 14.07 11.65 -3.14
C GLY A 166 13.44 12.10 -1.82
N GLN A 167 13.15 11.08 -0.99
CA GLN A 167 12.73 11.19 0.39
C GLN A 167 13.37 12.41 1.09
N ALA A 168 12.56 13.45 1.30
CA ALA A 168 12.88 14.53 2.21
C ALA A 168 11.92 14.43 3.39
N ALA A 169 12.51 14.18 4.56
CA ALA A 169 11.86 14.22 5.86
C ALA A 169 10.89 15.40 5.97
N ARG A 170 9.66 15.14 6.43
CA ARG A 170 8.74 16.19 6.89
C ARG A 170 8.22 15.83 8.27
N THR A 171 9.06 16.18 9.24
CA THR A 171 8.63 16.56 10.58
C THR A 171 7.54 17.64 10.47
N GLY A 172 6.45 17.45 11.23
CA GLY A 172 5.55 18.54 11.60
C GLY A 172 4.14 18.46 11.00
N ILE A 173 3.35 17.46 11.39
CA ILE A 173 1.90 17.61 11.40
C ILE A 173 1.52 18.23 12.75
N LYS A 174 1.05 19.48 12.75
CA LYS A 174 0.29 20.03 13.87
C LYS A 174 -1.14 19.44 13.82
N PRO A 175 -1.72 18.98 14.93
CA PRO A 175 -3.09 18.51 14.95
C PRO A 175 -4.06 19.70 14.86
N GLY A 176 -5.06 19.60 13.99
CA GLY A 176 -6.31 20.35 14.15
C GLY A 176 -6.64 21.46 13.13
N ALA A 177 -6.67 21.16 11.83
CA ALA A 177 -7.46 21.97 10.90
C ALA A 177 -8.60 21.13 10.32
N GLN A 178 -9.79 21.27 10.90
CA GLN A 178 -11.03 20.78 10.29
C GLN A 178 -11.27 21.54 8.98
N ILE A 179 -11.13 20.86 7.85
CA ILE A 179 -11.58 21.38 6.57
C ILE A 179 -13.03 20.94 6.42
N SER A 180 -13.97 21.83 6.76
CA SER A 180 -15.39 21.64 6.50
C SER A 180 -15.66 21.82 5.00
N VAL A 181 -15.96 20.75 4.28
CA VAL A 181 -16.47 20.82 2.91
C VAL A 181 -17.98 20.57 2.95
N PRO A 182 -18.84 21.54 2.56
CA PRO A 182 -20.28 21.31 2.55
C PRO A 182 -20.66 20.41 1.37
N TYR A 183 -21.14 19.21 1.67
CA TYR A 183 -21.76 18.31 0.71
C TYR A 183 -23.14 18.87 0.32
N ARG A 184 -23.30 19.38 -0.91
CA ARG A 184 -24.61 19.76 -1.45
C ARG A 184 -25.34 18.53 -1.99
N HIS A 185 -26.37 18.08 -1.29
CA HIS A 185 -27.37 17.19 -1.87
C HIS A 185 -28.11 17.93 -3.00
N LYS A 186 -28.01 17.42 -4.24
CA LYS A 186 -29.05 17.69 -5.23
C LYS A 186 -30.25 16.79 -4.90
N ALA A 187 -31.27 17.37 -4.28
CA ALA A 187 -32.58 16.75 -4.21
C ALA A 187 -33.12 16.62 -5.64
N GLN A 188 -33.49 15.40 -6.04
CA GLN A 188 -34.30 15.18 -7.23
C GLN A 188 -35.76 15.42 -6.83
N SER A 189 -36.39 16.39 -7.47
CA SER A 189 -37.84 16.61 -7.41
C SER A 189 -38.54 15.70 -8.42
N THR A 190 -39.52 14.94 -7.91
CA THR A 190 -40.74 14.37 -8.54
C THR A 190 -40.76 14.15 -10.04
#